data_AF-A0A9P1GSF3-F1
#
_entry.id   AF-A0A9P1GSF3-F1
#
_cell.length_a   1.000
_cell.length_b   1.000
_cell.length_c   1.000
_cell.angle_alpha   90.00
_cell.angle_beta   90.00
_cell.angle_gamma   90.00
#
_symmetry.space_group_name_H-M   'P 1'
#
loop_
_entity.id
_entity.type
_entity.pdbx_description
1 polymer ?
#
loop_
_entity_poly.entity_id
_entity_poly.type
_entity_poly.pdbx_seq_one_letter_code
_entity_poly.pdbx_strand_id
1 'polypeptide(L)'
;MSWLKNAVSKVGEKAEAIKQSERFQKLQEKTSVVVASAAESVKRAREKIGRPANAIEFEAQLENRAKTTRTVPAIQEMHKTWAQSIVASNNKEGPRVSEGDHDLGFKEMFLQSRALENSLEVIISEPSLREHYMKLPTADDSPVAALHELLSKSLAFPAAQWQGLIQVAMSGILSGDQVTWILSIVTAMKNDWWNWHIFGVAVRKSSRDQSQFL
;
A
#
# COMPACT_ATOMS: atom_id res chain seq x y z
N MET A 1 -12.30 -42.43 34.10
CA MET A 1 -12.62 -41.37 33.11
C MET A 1 -13.14 -40.07 33.76
N SER A 2 -12.49 -39.49 34.80
CA SER A 2 -13.07 -38.35 35.55
C SER A 2 -12.23 -37.06 35.55
N TRP A 3 -10.91 -37.12 35.36
CA TRP A 3 -10.05 -35.93 35.45
C TRP A 3 -10.07 -35.05 34.18
N LEU A 4 -10.22 -35.64 32.99
CA LEU A 4 -10.30 -34.92 31.71
C LEU A 4 -11.57 -34.05 31.60
N LYS A 5 -12.72 -34.53 32.08
CA LYS A 5 -13.96 -33.74 32.08
C LYS A 5 -13.87 -32.51 32.99
N ASN A 6 -13.19 -32.65 34.13
CA ASN A 6 -12.95 -31.54 35.06
C ASN A 6 -11.96 -30.50 34.51
N ALA A 7 -10.94 -30.93 33.77
CA ALA A 7 -10.00 -30.03 33.12
C ALA A 7 -10.66 -29.22 31.98
N VAL A 8 -11.49 -29.87 31.15
CA VAL A 8 -12.22 -29.20 30.06
C VAL A 8 -13.25 -28.20 30.60
N SER A 9 -13.97 -28.54 31.67
CA SER A 9 -14.91 -27.62 32.31
C SER A 9 -14.22 -26.36 32.87
N LYS A 10 -13.08 -26.53 33.55
CA LYS A 10 -12.31 -25.40 34.12
C LYS A 10 -11.67 -24.50 33.05
N VAL A 11 -11.29 -25.06 31.91
CA VAL A 11 -10.79 -24.27 30.76
C VAL A 11 -11.94 -23.51 30.10
N GLY A 12 -13.13 -24.11 29.97
CA GLY A 12 -14.34 -23.44 29.48
C GLY A 12 -14.78 -22.27 30.35
N GLU A 13 -14.81 -22.45 31.68
CA GLU A 13 -15.15 -21.37 32.62
C GLU A 13 -14.12 -20.22 32.60
N LYS A 14 -12.82 -20.53 32.48
CA LYS A 14 -11.79 -19.49 32.34
C LYS A 14 -11.89 -18.74 31.00
N ALA A 15 -12.28 -19.42 29.92
CA ALA A 15 -12.46 -18.77 28.62
C ALA A 15 -13.65 -17.81 28.61
N GLU A 16 -14.76 -18.17 29.25
CA GLU A 16 -15.92 -17.27 29.40
C GLU A 16 -15.63 -16.09 30.34
N ALA A 17 -14.89 -16.30 31.42
CA ALA A 17 -14.45 -15.22 32.29
C ALA A 17 -13.50 -14.22 31.59
N ILE A 18 -12.68 -14.67 30.64
CA ILE A 18 -11.80 -13.80 29.85
C ILE A 18 -12.61 -12.98 28.85
N LYS A 19 -13.62 -13.57 28.19
CA LYS A 19 -14.55 -12.84 27.30
C LYS A 19 -15.35 -11.78 28.04
N GLN A 20 -15.73 -12.04 29.29
CA GLN A 20 -16.44 -11.08 30.13
C GLN A 20 -15.52 -10.09 30.87
N SER A 21 -14.20 -10.22 30.74
CA SER A 21 -13.28 -9.31 31.40
C SER A 21 -13.34 -7.91 30.76
N GLU A 22 -13.40 -6.86 31.59
CA GLU A 22 -13.37 -5.46 31.13
C GLU A 22 -12.17 -5.15 30.22
N ARG A 23 -11.05 -5.87 30.39
CA ARG A 23 -9.88 -5.75 29.51
C ARG A 23 -10.16 -6.22 28.09
N PHE A 24 -10.91 -7.31 27.91
CA PHE A 24 -11.27 -7.82 26.59
C PHE A 24 -12.31 -6.91 25.93
N GLN A 25 -13.28 -6.40 26.69
CA GLN A 25 -14.24 -5.40 26.20
C GLN A 25 -13.55 -4.09 25.77
N LYS A 26 -12.62 -3.56 26.58
CA LYS A 26 -11.80 -2.39 26.22
C LYS A 26 -10.92 -2.63 24.99
N LEU A 27 -10.39 -3.85 24.83
CA LEU A 27 -9.64 -4.24 23.62
C LEU A 27 -10.56 -4.31 22.39
N GLN A 28 -11.76 -4.85 22.54
CA GLN A 28 -12.75 -4.93 21.47
C GLN A 28 -13.25 -3.55 21.05
N GLU A 29 -13.50 -2.64 22.01
CA GLU A 29 -13.82 -1.22 21.75
C GLU A 29 -12.67 -0.48 21.08
N LYS A 30 -11.42 -0.66 21.54
CA LYS A 30 -10.26 -0.05 20.86
C LYS A 30 -10.08 -0.59 19.44
N THR A 31 -10.30 -1.89 19.25
CA THR A 31 -10.20 -2.52 17.93
C THR A 31 -11.33 -2.04 17.02
N SER A 32 -12.55 -1.90 17.52
CA SER A 32 -13.68 -1.38 16.73
C SER A 32 -13.48 0.08 16.34
N VAL A 33 -12.91 0.91 17.22
CA VAL A 33 -12.57 2.31 16.92
C VAL A 33 -11.47 2.41 15.87
N VAL A 34 -10.43 1.57 15.95
CA VAL A 34 -9.35 1.55 14.94
C VAL A 34 -9.87 1.06 13.58
N VAL A 35 -10.71 0.02 13.57
CA VAL A 35 -11.35 -0.49 12.34
C VAL A 35 -12.32 0.54 11.75
N ALA A 36 -13.11 1.22 12.57
CA ALA A 36 -14.00 2.29 12.12
C ALA A 36 -13.22 3.49 11.55
N SER A 37 -12.14 3.89 12.21
CA SER A 37 -11.23 4.94 11.71
C SER A 37 -10.59 4.55 10.38
N ALA A 38 -10.16 3.29 10.22
CA ALA A 38 -9.64 2.79 8.96
C ALA A 38 -10.71 2.77 7.86
N ALA A 39 -11.92 2.28 8.15
CA ALA A 39 -13.04 2.25 7.22
C ALA A 39 -13.47 3.66 6.77
N GLU A 40 -13.46 4.62 7.69
CA GLU A 40 -13.81 6.02 7.40
C GLU A 40 -12.72 6.73 6.59
N SER A 41 -11.45 6.40 6.86
CA SER A 41 -10.31 6.83 6.03
C SER A 41 -10.41 6.29 4.61
N VAL A 42 -10.81 5.02 4.44
CA VAL A 42 -11.04 4.38 3.13
C VAL A 42 -12.23 5.02 2.41
N LYS A 43 -13.31 5.34 3.11
CA LYS A 43 -14.47 6.05 2.53
C LYS A 43 -14.08 7.42 2.00
N ARG A 44 -13.33 8.21 2.80
CA ARG A 44 -12.82 9.52 2.38
C ARG A 44 -11.81 9.40 1.22
N ALA A 45 -10.98 8.36 1.20
CA ALA A 45 -10.08 8.07 0.08
C ALA A 45 -10.85 7.77 -1.21
N ARG A 46 -11.93 6.98 -1.13
CA ARG A 46 -12.85 6.70 -2.26
C ARG A 46 -13.53 7.96 -2.78
N GLU A 47 -14.02 8.82 -1.89
CA GLU A 47 -14.67 10.08 -2.27
C GLU A 47 -13.69 11.08 -2.91
N LYS A 48 -12.44 11.13 -2.45
CA LYS A 48 -11.40 12.02 -3.01
C LYS A 48 -10.89 11.58 -4.39
N ILE A 49 -10.96 10.29 -4.72
CA ILE A 49 -10.44 9.74 -5.99
C ILE A 49 -11.55 9.56 -7.04
N GLY A 50 -12.82 9.49 -6.63
CA GLY A 50 -13.92 9.20 -7.55
C GLY A 50 -13.96 7.72 -7.93
N ARG A 51 -15.10 7.27 -8.47
CA ARG A 51 -15.25 5.90 -8.98
C ARG A 51 -14.93 5.95 -10.49
N PRO A 52 -13.77 5.44 -10.93
CA PRO A 52 -13.39 5.50 -12.34
C PRO A 52 -14.34 4.64 -13.19
N ALA A 53 -14.57 5.04 -14.44
CA ALA A 53 -15.35 4.23 -15.37
C ALA A 53 -14.54 3.04 -15.91
N ASN A 54 -13.21 3.18 -16.02
CA ASN A 54 -12.28 2.14 -16.47
C ASN A 54 -10.86 2.36 -15.90
N ALA A 55 -9.95 1.39 -16.13
CA ALA A 55 -8.61 1.37 -15.55
C ALA A 55 -7.75 2.52 -16.09
N ILE A 56 -7.85 2.79 -17.40
CA ILE A 56 -7.14 3.87 -18.08
C ILE A 56 -7.49 5.24 -17.47
N GLU A 57 -8.78 5.50 -17.21
CA GLU A 57 -9.22 6.74 -16.59
C GLU A 57 -8.68 6.86 -15.16
N PHE A 58 -8.67 5.76 -14.40
CA PHE A 58 -8.13 5.73 -13.05
C PHE A 58 -6.63 6.01 -13.03
N GLU A 59 -5.86 5.37 -13.90
CA GLU A 59 -4.44 5.60 -14.08
C GLU A 59 -4.16 7.07 -14.42
N ALA A 60 -4.90 7.63 -15.38
CA ALA A 60 -4.80 9.04 -15.77
C ALA A 60 -5.11 9.99 -14.60
N GLN A 61 -6.10 9.68 -13.76
CA GLN A 61 -6.42 10.46 -12.57
C GLN A 61 -5.29 10.41 -11.53
N LEU A 62 -4.70 9.24 -11.28
CA LEU A 62 -3.55 9.08 -10.39
C LEU A 62 -2.34 9.86 -10.91
N GLU A 63 -2.05 9.74 -12.20
CA GLU A 63 -0.95 10.46 -12.85
C GLU A 63 -1.14 11.96 -12.82
N ASN A 64 -2.33 12.45 -13.14
CA ASN A 64 -2.63 13.87 -13.11
C ASN A 64 -2.47 14.41 -11.68
N ARG A 65 -3.00 13.70 -10.68
CA ARG A 65 -2.84 14.09 -9.27
C ARG A 65 -1.37 14.14 -8.86
N ALA A 66 -0.56 13.16 -9.27
CA ALA A 66 0.88 13.18 -9.04
C ALA A 66 1.55 14.39 -9.69
N LYS A 67 1.18 14.68 -10.95
CA LYS A 67 1.71 15.79 -11.75
C LYS A 67 1.27 17.16 -11.27
N THR A 68 0.18 17.33 -10.54
CA THR A 68 -0.27 18.67 -10.09
C THR A 68 0.00 18.95 -8.61
N THR A 69 0.28 17.92 -7.82
CA THR A 69 0.53 18.10 -6.38
C THR A 69 1.94 18.67 -6.16
N ARG A 70 2.04 19.87 -5.56
CA ARG A 70 3.31 20.62 -5.41
C ARG A 70 3.65 21.07 -4.00
N THR A 71 2.83 20.72 -3.01
CA THR A 71 3.08 21.10 -1.61
C THR A 71 3.39 19.88 -0.77
N VAL A 72 4.37 19.96 0.14
CA VAL A 72 4.77 18.85 1.03
C VAL A 72 3.59 18.19 1.73
N PRO A 73 2.65 18.91 2.37
CA PRO A 73 1.54 18.26 3.08
C PRO A 73 0.61 17.49 2.14
N ALA A 74 0.36 18.03 0.94
CA ALA A 74 -0.49 17.36 -0.04
C ALA A 74 0.17 16.12 -0.65
N ILE A 75 1.49 16.15 -0.90
CA ILE A 75 2.23 14.98 -1.39
C ILE A 75 2.26 13.89 -0.32
N GLN A 76 2.51 14.26 0.93
CA GLN A 76 2.47 13.33 2.05
C GLN A 76 1.10 12.66 2.19
N GLU A 77 0.02 13.44 2.21
CA GLU A 77 -1.36 12.94 2.28
C GLU A 77 -1.69 12.03 1.10
N MET A 78 -1.24 12.40 -0.11
CA MET A 78 -1.39 11.59 -1.31
C MET A 78 -0.70 10.22 -1.15
N HIS A 79 0.56 10.19 -0.70
CA HIS A 79 1.29 8.93 -0.47
C HIS A 79 0.60 8.04 0.57
N LYS A 80 0.13 8.62 1.70
CA LYS A 80 -0.63 7.88 2.72
C LYS A 80 -1.92 7.29 2.14
N THR A 81 -2.67 8.10 1.41
CA THR A 81 -3.94 7.67 0.78
C THR A 81 -3.71 6.50 -0.16
N TRP A 82 -2.65 6.53 -0.96
CA TRP A 82 -2.29 5.44 -1.86
C TRP A 82 -1.83 4.19 -1.11
N ALA A 83 -0.99 4.33 -0.09
CA ALA A 83 -0.56 3.20 0.74
C ALA A 83 -1.74 2.50 1.42
N GLN A 84 -2.68 3.27 1.98
CA GLN A 84 -3.92 2.76 2.57
C GLN A 84 -4.81 2.06 1.53
N SER A 85 -4.93 2.63 0.33
CA SER A 85 -5.73 2.05 -0.76
C SER A 85 -5.14 0.73 -1.26
N ILE A 86 -3.81 0.59 -1.29
CA ILE A 86 -3.14 -0.68 -1.57
C ILE A 86 -3.50 -1.73 -0.50
N VAL A 87 -3.41 -1.37 0.78
CA VAL A 87 -3.76 -2.29 1.87
C VAL A 87 -5.23 -2.71 1.80
N ALA A 88 -6.14 -1.77 1.54
CA ALA A 88 -7.56 -2.06 1.37
C ALA A 88 -7.81 -3.05 0.21
N SER A 89 -7.11 -2.87 -0.92
CA SER A 89 -7.27 -3.73 -2.10
C SER A 89 -6.92 -5.20 -1.83
N ASN A 90 -5.94 -5.46 -0.96
CA ASN A 90 -5.59 -6.81 -0.52
C ASN A 90 -6.73 -7.50 0.26
N ASN A 91 -7.55 -6.71 0.97
CA ASN A 91 -8.72 -7.20 1.71
C ASN A 91 -10.00 -7.24 0.84
N LYS A 92 -9.86 -7.07 -0.49
CA LYS A 92 -10.96 -6.90 -1.44
C LYS A 92 -11.84 -5.66 -1.19
N GLU A 93 -11.32 -4.70 -0.45
CA GLU A 93 -11.95 -3.40 -0.21
C GLU A 93 -11.37 -2.37 -1.19
N GLY A 94 -12.12 -1.32 -1.53
CA GLY A 94 -11.65 -0.27 -2.44
C GLY A 94 -12.09 -0.42 -3.91
N PRO A 95 -11.58 0.43 -4.82
CA PRO A 95 -11.98 0.43 -6.22
C PRO A 95 -11.46 -0.83 -6.93
N ARG A 96 -12.32 -1.39 -7.78
CA ARG A 96 -12.03 -2.52 -8.66
C ARG A 96 -12.56 -2.22 -10.04
N VAL A 97 -11.76 -2.53 -11.05
CA VAL A 97 -12.13 -2.35 -12.44
C VAL A 97 -11.89 -3.66 -13.19
N SER A 98 -12.89 -4.10 -13.94
CA SER A 98 -12.76 -5.27 -14.80
C SER A 98 -12.06 -4.88 -16.10
N GLU A 99 -10.93 -5.50 -16.39
CA GLU A 99 -10.18 -5.40 -17.64
C GLU A 99 -10.13 -6.80 -18.30
N GLY A 100 -10.98 -7.01 -19.30
CA GLY A 100 -11.18 -8.34 -19.90
C GLY A 100 -11.73 -9.34 -18.89
N ASP A 101 -11.04 -10.47 -18.70
CA ASP A 101 -11.40 -11.54 -17.76
C ASP A 101 -10.81 -11.33 -16.35
N HIS A 102 -10.17 -10.18 -16.09
CA HIS A 102 -9.45 -9.90 -14.86
C HIS A 102 -10.00 -8.66 -14.14
N ASP A 103 -10.26 -8.80 -12.84
CA ASP A 103 -10.55 -7.65 -11.99
C ASP A 103 -9.26 -7.08 -11.42
N LEU A 104 -8.93 -5.85 -11.82
CA LEU A 104 -7.81 -5.10 -11.28
C LEU A 104 -8.22 -4.41 -9.98
N GLY A 105 -7.45 -4.62 -8.92
CA GLY A 105 -7.54 -3.84 -7.69
C GLY A 105 -6.75 -2.55 -7.79
N PHE A 106 -6.83 -1.74 -6.73
CA PHE A 106 -6.09 -0.48 -6.64
C PHE A 106 -4.59 -0.68 -6.86
N LYS A 107 -3.99 -1.72 -6.28
CA LYS A 107 -2.55 -1.96 -6.40
C LYS A 107 -2.15 -2.23 -7.85
N GLU A 108 -2.89 -3.08 -8.57
CA GLU A 108 -2.65 -3.35 -9.98
C GLU A 108 -2.67 -2.05 -10.80
N MET A 109 -3.77 -1.29 -10.72
CA MET A 109 -3.92 -0.04 -11.47
C MET A 109 -2.86 1.01 -11.07
N PHE A 110 -2.51 1.10 -9.79
CA PHE A 110 -1.45 1.98 -9.31
C PHE A 110 -0.09 1.62 -9.91
N LEU A 111 0.22 0.32 -9.99
CA LEU A 111 1.47 -0.18 -10.58
C LEU A 111 1.47 -0.14 -12.12
N GLN A 112 0.31 -0.09 -12.78
CA GLN A 112 0.24 0.17 -14.23
C GLN A 112 0.45 1.67 -14.54
N SER A 113 -0.11 2.56 -13.73
CA SER A 113 0.03 4.01 -13.89
C SER A 113 1.47 4.50 -13.71
N ARG A 114 1.81 5.67 -14.25
CA ARG A 114 3.08 6.38 -13.95
C ARG A 114 3.01 7.27 -12.71
N ALA A 115 2.03 7.08 -11.83
CA ALA A 115 1.78 8.02 -10.73
C ALA A 115 2.92 8.10 -9.70
N LEU A 116 3.56 6.96 -9.39
CA LEU A 116 4.71 6.91 -8.50
C LEU A 116 5.94 7.60 -9.12
N GLU A 117 6.18 7.35 -10.41
CA GLU A 117 7.25 7.99 -11.15
C GLU A 117 7.05 9.51 -11.21
N ASN A 118 5.85 9.95 -11.56
CA ASN A 118 5.50 11.37 -11.62
C ASN A 118 5.65 12.04 -10.24
N SER A 119 5.27 11.38 -9.14
CA SER A 119 5.41 11.97 -7.81
C SER A 119 6.88 12.12 -7.40
N LEU A 120 7.72 11.12 -7.70
CA LEU A 120 9.16 11.20 -7.49
C LEU A 120 9.80 12.28 -8.35
N GLU A 121 9.46 12.35 -9.64
CA GLU A 121 9.96 13.38 -10.56
C GLU A 121 9.68 14.79 -10.03
N VAL A 122 8.48 15.02 -9.51
CA VAL A 122 8.09 16.30 -8.90
C VAL A 122 8.90 16.62 -7.64
N ILE A 123 9.00 15.67 -6.70
CA ILE A 123 9.75 15.87 -5.45
C ILE A 123 11.22 16.17 -5.76
N ILE A 124 11.77 15.41 -6.70
CA ILE A 124 13.18 15.49 -7.06
C ILE A 124 13.46 16.80 -7.80
N SER A 125 12.59 17.23 -8.71
CA SER A 125 12.81 18.43 -9.52
C SER A 125 12.67 19.74 -8.72
N GLU A 126 11.89 19.73 -7.65
CA GLU A 126 11.61 20.92 -6.83
C GLU A 126 12.53 20.98 -5.59
N PRO A 127 13.46 21.96 -5.48
CA PRO A 127 14.38 22.04 -4.34
C PRO A 127 13.67 22.17 -2.98
N SER A 128 12.58 22.95 -2.95
CA SER A 128 11.78 23.18 -1.74
C SER A 128 11.09 21.92 -1.25
N LEU A 129 10.76 20.96 -2.13
CA LEU A 129 10.25 19.66 -1.74
C LEU A 129 11.38 18.75 -1.30
N ARG A 130 12.46 18.70 -2.08
CA ARG A 130 13.62 17.83 -1.87
C ARG A 130 14.19 17.92 -0.46
N GLU A 131 14.31 19.13 0.11
CA GLU A 131 14.82 19.36 1.47
C GLU A 131 14.07 18.56 2.54
N HIS A 132 12.77 18.35 2.37
CA HIS A 132 11.96 17.56 3.30
C HIS A 132 12.19 16.05 3.16
N TYR A 133 12.73 15.61 2.02
CA TYR A 133 13.00 14.21 1.71
C TYR A 133 14.46 13.78 1.94
N MET A 134 15.35 14.72 2.24
CA MET A 134 16.76 14.42 2.57
C MET A 134 16.96 13.90 4.00
N LYS A 135 15.99 14.09 4.89
CA LYS A 135 16.09 13.70 6.30
C LYS A 135 15.64 12.26 6.47
N LEU A 136 16.32 11.52 7.34
CA LEU A 136 15.86 10.21 7.78
C LEU A 136 14.43 10.29 8.34
N PRO A 137 13.59 9.27 8.15
CA PRO A 137 12.27 9.24 8.76
C PRO A 137 12.43 9.19 10.29
N THR A 138 12.38 10.36 10.94
CA THR A 138 12.47 10.51 12.40
C THR A 138 11.12 10.37 13.09
N ALA A 139 10.03 10.49 12.33
CA ALA A 139 8.66 10.38 12.80
C ALA A 139 7.80 9.61 11.80
N ASP A 140 6.89 8.80 12.31
CA ASP A 140 5.90 8.04 11.53
C ASP A 140 5.03 8.96 10.65
N ASP A 141 4.88 10.23 11.05
CA ASP A 141 4.10 11.23 10.33
C ASP A 141 4.93 12.16 9.44
N SER A 142 6.11 11.72 8.97
CA SER A 142 6.95 12.52 8.04
C SER A 142 6.61 12.24 6.57
N PRO A 143 6.88 13.19 5.64
CA PRO A 143 6.71 12.97 4.20
C PRO A 143 7.58 11.81 3.66
N VAL A 144 8.77 11.62 4.25
CA VAL A 144 9.67 10.50 3.96
C VAL A 144 9.07 9.18 4.42
N ALA A 145 8.56 9.11 5.66
CA ALA A 145 7.91 7.91 6.17
C ALA A 145 6.73 7.49 5.28
N ALA A 146 5.90 8.45 4.85
CA ALA A 146 4.76 8.18 3.96
C ALA A 146 5.21 7.64 2.59
N LEU A 147 6.29 8.17 2.01
CA LEU A 147 6.85 7.64 0.76
C LEU A 147 7.43 6.23 0.95
N HIS A 148 8.18 6.00 2.03
CA HIS A 148 8.72 4.69 2.36
C HIS A 148 7.63 3.64 2.57
N GLU A 149 6.57 3.99 3.28
CA GLU A 149 5.42 3.12 3.47
C GLU A 149 4.81 2.76 2.11
N LEU A 150 4.52 3.75 1.26
CA LEU A 150 4.00 3.51 -0.08
C LEU A 150 4.89 2.57 -0.90
N LEU A 151 6.19 2.82 -0.92
CA LEU A 151 7.17 1.99 -1.64
C LEU A 151 7.20 0.56 -1.11
N SER A 152 7.15 0.37 0.21
CA SER A 152 7.13 -0.97 0.83
C SER A 152 5.84 -1.75 0.54
N LYS A 153 4.71 -1.06 0.36
CA LYS A 153 3.42 -1.70 0.05
C LYS A 153 3.25 -1.97 -1.45
N SER A 154 3.82 -1.11 -2.28
CA SER A 154 3.75 -1.23 -3.74
C SER A 154 4.77 -2.22 -4.29
N LEU A 155 6.03 -2.14 -3.85
CA LEU A 155 7.16 -2.85 -4.42
C LEU A 155 7.77 -3.83 -3.42
N ALA A 156 8.18 -5.01 -3.91
CA ALA A 156 8.81 -6.05 -3.10
C ALA A 156 10.30 -5.75 -2.87
N PHE A 157 10.61 -4.58 -2.33
CA PHE A 157 11.98 -4.11 -2.11
C PHE A 157 12.20 -3.69 -0.65
N PRO A 158 13.29 -4.15 0.01
CA PRO A 158 13.55 -3.85 1.42
C PRO A 158 13.57 -2.35 1.73
N ALA A 159 12.90 -1.95 2.82
CA ALA A 159 12.78 -0.54 3.21
C ALA A 159 14.14 0.15 3.43
N ALA A 160 15.15 -0.56 3.95
CA ALA A 160 16.50 -0.03 4.15
C ALA A 160 17.20 0.32 2.83
N GLN A 161 16.91 -0.42 1.75
CA GLN A 161 17.51 -0.16 0.43
C GLN A 161 16.83 1.04 -0.25
N TRP A 162 15.51 1.20 -0.06
CA TRP A 162 14.81 2.43 -0.48
C TRP A 162 15.41 3.68 0.14
N GLN A 163 15.81 3.61 1.40
CA GLN A 163 16.40 4.74 2.12
C GLN A 163 17.66 5.25 1.43
N GLY A 164 18.58 4.34 1.09
CA GLY A 164 19.81 4.70 0.39
C GLY A 164 19.53 5.29 -0.99
N LEU A 165 18.61 4.68 -1.75
CA LEU A 165 18.23 5.16 -3.08
C LEU A 165 17.60 6.55 -3.04
N ILE A 166 16.66 6.78 -2.12
CA ILE A 166 16.01 8.08 -1.97
C ILE A 166 17.02 9.12 -1.51
N GLN A 167 17.87 8.81 -0.53
CA GLN A 167 18.86 9.76 -0.06
C GLN A 167 19.83 10.19 -1.18
N VAL A 168 20.29 9.24 -2.00
CA VAL A 168 21.11 9.52 -3.18
C VAL A 168 20.34 10.38 -4.18
N ALA A 169 19.10 9.99 -4.52
CA ALA A 169 18.25 10.72 -5.46
C ALA A 169 17.89 12.14 -4.99
N MET A 170 17.86 12.39 -3.68
CA MET A 170 17.56 13.70 -3.10
C MET A 170 18.83 14.51 -2.77
N SER A 171 20.02 13.93 -2.93
CA SER A 171 21.29 14.60 -2.64
C SER A 171 21.87 15.33 -3.86
N GLY A 172 22.24 16.60 -3.68
CA GLY A 172 23.04 17.34 -4.65
C GLY A 172 22.25 18.13 -5.70
N ILE A 173 23.00 18.73 -6.63
CA ILE A 173 22.47 19.36 -7.84
C ILE A 173 22.26 18.24 -8.84
N LEU A 174 20.99 17.89 -9.07
CA LEU A 174 20.67 16.73 -9.88
C LEU A 174 20.77 17.07 -11.36
N SER A 175 21.45 16.21 -12.12
CA SER A 175 21.31 16.21 -13.58
C SER A 175 19.99 15.52 -13.96
N GLY A 176 19.41 15.88 -15.10
CA GLY A 176 18.23 15.17 -15.64
C GLY A 176 18.43 13.66 -15.77
N ASP A 177 19.69 13.23 -15.92
CA ASP A 177 20.07 11.81 -15.99
C ASP A 177 19.86 11.07 -14.67
N GLN A 178 20.05 11.72 -13.52
CA GLN A 178 19.83 11.10 -12.21
C GLN A 178 18.34 10.89 -11.92
N VAL A 179 17.49 11.83 -12.35
CA VAL A 179 16.03 11.68 -12.31
C VAL A 179 15.63 10.49 -13.19
N THR A 180 16.10 10.45 -14.43
CA THR A 180 15.81 9.36 -15.36
C THR A 180 16.25 7.99 -14.82
N TRP A 181 17.42 7.93 -14.19
CA TRP A 181 17.94 6.72 -13.56
C TRP A 181 17.05 6.19 -12.43
N ILE A 182 16.64 7.04 -11.47
CA ILE A 182 15.79 6.57 -10.36
C ILE A 182 14.41 6.15 -10.85
N LEU A 183 13.85 6.86 -11.84
CA LEU A 183 12.58 6.48 -12.47
C LEU A 183 12.71 5.11 -13.16
N SER A 184 13.83 4.85 -13.83
CA SER A 184 14.11 3.56 -14.46
C SER A 184 14.17 2.41 -13.45
N ILE A 185 14.74 2.64 -12.26
CA ILE A 185 14.75 1.66 -11.17
C ILE A 185 13.31 1.34 -10.73
N VAL A 186 12.50 2.37 -10.50
CA VAL A 186 11.09 2.19 -10.10
C VAL A 186 10.32 1.41 -11.17
N THR A 187 10.47 1.78 -12.44
CA THR A 187 9.83 1.08 -13.56
C THR A 187 10.30 -0.38 -13.65
N ALA A 188 11.59 -0.66 -13.48
CA ALA A 188 12.11 -2.03 -13.46
C ALA A 188 11.49 -2.86 -12.32
N MET A 189 11.38 -2.30 -11.12
CA MET A 189 10.75 -2.98 -9.98
C MET A 189 9.25 -3.23 -10.19
N LYS A 190 8.54 -2.32 -10.86
CA LYS A 190 7.13 -2.52 -11.24
C LYS A 190 6.99 -3.67 -12.25
N ASN A 191 7.89 -3.73 -13.24
CA ASN A 191 7.91 -4.82 -14.22
C ASN A 191 8.22 -6.17 -13.58
N ASP A 192 9.15 -6.23 -12.64
CA ASP A 192 9.42 -7.45 -11.87
C ASP A 192 8.16 -7.89 -11.13
N TRP A 193 7.45 -6.98 -10.46
CA TRP A 193 6.19 -7.31 -9.81
C TRP A 193 5.16 -7.88 -10.78
N TRP A 194 5.00 -7.27 -11.95
CA TRP A 194 4.07 -7.72 -12.98
C TRP A 194 4.38 -9.14 -13.48
N ASN A 195 5.65 -9.40 -13.76
CA ASN A 195 6.11 -10.73 -14.18
C ASN A 195 5.82 -11.77 -13.08
N TRP A 196 6.16 -11.49 -11.83
CA TRP A 196 5.87 -12.39 -10.70
C TRP A 196 4.37 -12.64 -10.53
N HIS A 197 3.53 -11.63 -10.76
CA HIS A 197 2.08 -11.77 -10.65
C HIS A 197 1.52 -12.67 -11.77
N ILE A 198 1.87 -12.43 -13.03
CA ILE A 198 1.41 -13.22 -14.17
C ILE A 198 1.90 -14.67 -14.07
N PHE A 199 3.21 -14.88 -13.91
CA PHE A 199 3.78 -16.23 -13.86
C PHE A 199 3.36 -16.98 -12.59
N GLY A 200 3.27 -16.29 -11.45
CA GLY A 200 2.84 -16.88 -10.18
C GLY A 200 1.36 -17.30 -10.16
N VAL A 201 0.49 -16.62 -10.91
CA VAL A 201 -0.92 -17.00 -11.08
C VAL A 201 -1.06 -18.16 -12.07
N ALA A 202 -0.30 -18.15 -13.17
CA ALA A 202 -0.32 -19.23 -14.17
C ALA A 202 0.10 -20.59 -13.57
N VAL A 203 1.18 -20.61 -12.79
CA VAL A 203 1.66 -21.82 -12.10
C VAL A 203 0.61 -22.32 -11.10
N ARG A 204 -0.03 -21.43 -10.34
CA ARG A 204 -1.07 -21.81 -9.36
C ARG A 204 -2.34 -22.35 -10.02
N LYS A 205 -2.77 -21.83 -11.17
CA LYS A 205 -3.90 -22.40 -11.94
C LYS A 205 -3.55 -23.81 -12.44
N SER A 206 -2.37 -23.98 -13.03
CA SER A 206 -1.93 -25.30 -13.54
C SER A 206 -1.87 -26.38 -12.45
N SER A 207 -1.40 -26.05 -11.24
CA SER A 207 -1.37 -27.01 -10.13
C SER A 207 -2.76 -27.32 -9.57
N ARG A 208 -3.68 -26.35 -9.60
CA ARG A 208 -5.05 -26.53 -9.11
C ARG A 208 -5.88 -27.38 -10.07
N ASP A 209 -5.71 -27.20 -11.38
CA ASP A 209 -6.39 -28.01 -12.39
C ASP A 209 -5.88 -29.47 -12.36
N GLN A 210 -4.59 -29.71 -12.15
CA GLN A 210 -4.06 -31.07 -11.97
C GLN A 210 -4.59 -31.77 -10.71
N SER A 211 -4.91 -31.03 -9.64
CA SER A 211 -5.47 -31.60 -8.41
C SER A 211 -6.96 -31.95 -8.47
N GLN A 212 -7.66 -31.59 -9.56
CA GLN A 212 -9.07 -31.97 -9.78
C GLN A 212 -9.25 -33.25 -10.59
N PHE A 213 -8.15 -33.82 -11.10
CA PHE A 213 -8.13 -35.08 -11.87
C PHE A 213 -7.53 -36.27 -11.11
N LEU A 214 -7.34 -36.14 -9.79
CA LEU A 214 -6.92 -37.20 -8.87
C LEU A 214 -8.00 -37.41 -7.80
#